data_AF-A0A7R7TB54-F1
#
_entry.id   AF-A0A7R7TB54-F1
#
_cell.length_a   1.000
_cell.length_b   1.000
_cell.length_c   1.000
_cell.angle_alpha   90.00
_cell.angle_beta   90.00
_cell.angle_gamma   90.00
#
_symmetry.space_group_name_H-M   'P 1'
#
loop_
_entity.id
_entity.type
_entity.pdbx_description
1 polymer ?
#
loop_
_entity_poly.entity_id
_entity_poly.type
_entity_poly.pdbx_seq_one_letter_code
_entity_poly.pdbx_strand_id
1 'polypeptide(L)' 'MRQVLIAGFISLAAACQPALASQCYTLPGDAKVICLAFERKDRSMCYAVQDSAERAKCLAFVGK' A
#
# COMPACT_ATOMS: atom_id res chain seq x y z
N MET A 1 2.82 -28.30 -42.37
CA MET A 1 3.10 -27.24 -41.38
C MET A 1 1.77 -26.58 -41.03
N ARG A 2 1.28 -26.38 -39.81
CA ARG A 2 1.55 -26.85 -38.44
C ARG A 2 0.29 -26.38 -37.68
N GLN A 3 -0.42 -27.30 -37.04
CA GLN A 3 -1.62 -27.01 -36.26
C GLN A 3 -1.26 -26.18 -35.02
N VAL A 4 -2.09 -25.20 -34.65
CA VAL A 4 -2.36 -24.85 -33.24
C VAL A 4 -3.87 -24.63 -33.11
N LEU A 5 -4.53 -25.61 -32.50
CA LEU A 5 -5.90 -25.58 -32.02
C LEU A 5 -5.91 -25.11 -30.56
N ILE A 6 -7.12 -24.79 -30.08
CA ILE A 6 -7.57 -24.69 -28.68
C ILE A 6 -7.59 -23.27 -28.09
N ALA A 7 -8.80 -22.70 -28.14
CA ALA A 7 -9.54 -22.09 -27.03
C ALA A 7 -8.76 -21.63 -25.79
N GLY A 8 -8.90 -20.36 -25.46
CA GLY A 8 -8.61 -19.88 -24.12
C GLY A 8 -8.84 -18.39 -24.04
N PHE A 9 -9.97 -17.97 -23.46
CA PHE A 9 -10.14 -16.63 -22.93
C PHE A 9 -8.93 -16.33 -22.04
N ILE A 10 -8.02 -15.46 -22.49
CA ILE A 10 -7.02 -14.87 -21.62
C ILE A 10 -7.80 -13.92 -20.72
N SER A 11 -8.33 -14.47 -19.61
CA SER A 11 -8.85 -13.66 -18.52
C SER A 11 -7.74 -12.71 -18.10
N LEU A 12 -7.94 -11.42 -18.37
CA LEU A 12 -7.18 -10.34 -17.76
C LEU A 12 -7.52 -10.34 -16.27
N ALA A 13 -6.98 -11.31 -15.53
CA ALA A 13 -6.93 -11.24 -14.09
C ALA A 13 -6.00 -10.06 -13.78
N ALA A 14 -6.59 -8.89 -13.53
CA ALA A 14 -5.90 -7.79 -12.90
C ALA A 14 -5.28 -8.36 -11.63
N ALA A 15 -3.96 -8.52 -11.63
CA ALA A 15 -3.23 -9.00 -10.47
C ALA A 15 -3.48 -7.97 -9.37
N CYS A 16 -4.37 -8.31 -8.43
CA CYS A 16 -4.48 -7.60 -7.17
C CYS A 16 -3.19 -7.88 -6.41
N GLN A 17 -2.15 -7.08 -6.69
CA GLN A 17 -0.93 -7.15 -5.91
C GLN A 17 -1.31 -6.66 -4.51
N PRO A 18 -1.20 -7.49 -3.46
CA PRO A 18 -1.28 -6.96 -2.11
C PRO A 18 -0.18 -5.89 -2.04
N ALA A 19 -0.53 -4.67 -1.60
CA ALA A 19 0.47 -3.66 -1.37
C ALA A 19 1.39 -4.21 -0.26
N LEU A 20 2.51 -4.83 -0.62
CA LEU A 20 3.42 -5.35 0.38
C LEU A 20 3.90 -4.15 1.20
N ALA A 21 3.83 -4.25 2.53
CA ALA A 21 4.39 -3.27 3.46
C ALA A 21 5.86 -2.89 3.15
N SER A 22 6.57 -3.70 2.36
CA SER A 22 7.89 -3.38 1.81
C SER A 22 7.91 -2.10 0.98
N GLN A 23 6.82 -1.74 0.31
CA GLN A 23 6.70 -0.51 -0.48
C GLN A 23 6.79 0.75 0.39
N CYS A 24 6.36 0.69 1.66
CA CYS A 24 6.47 1.85 2.54
C CYS A 24 7.93 2.26 2.80
N TYR A 25 8.88 1.32 2.71
CA TYR A 25 10.29 1.60 2.99
C TYR A 25 11.00 2.36 1.85
N THR A 26 10.42 2.37 0.64
CA THR A 26 10.97 3.15 -0.49
C THR A 26 10.53 4.61 -0.44
N LEU A 27 9.50 4.93 0.34
CA LEU A 27 9.03 6.29 0.52
C LEU A 27 10.02 7.08 1.42
N PRO A 28 10.23 8.37 1.14
CA PRO A 28 11.01 9.24 2.01
C PRO A 28 10.14 9.86 3.12
N GLY A 29 10.78 10.26 4.21
CA GLY A 29 10.20 11.13 5.25
C GLY A 29 8.86 10.67 5.82
N ASP A 30 7.94 11.62 5.99
CA ASP A 30 6.63 11.42 6.60
C ASP A 30 5.77 10.41 5.82
N ALA A 31 5.88 10.39 4.49
CA ALA A 31 5.14 9.44 3.64
C ALA A 31 5.42 7.98 4.03
N LYS A 32 6.67 7.64 4.37
CA LYS A 32 7.03 6.31 4.88
C LYS A 32 6.39 6.01 6.22
N VAL A 33 6.44 6.96 7.16
CA VAL A 33 5.88 6.79 8.51
C VAL A 33 4.38 6.58 8.44
N ILE A 34 3.68 7.41 7.64
CA ILE A 34 2.23 7.32 7.44
C ILE A 34 1.87 5.97 6.81
N CYS A 35 2.56 5.56 5.75
CA CYS A 35 2.34 4.26 5.11
C CYS A 35 2.49 3.10 6.11
N LEU A 36 3.57 3.09 6.90
CA LEU A 36 3.79 2.07 7.92
C LEU A 36 2.72 2.08 9.02
N ALA A 37 2.23 3.26 9.41
CA ALA A 37 1.16 3.39 10.39
C ALA A 37 -0.13 2.70 9.91
N PHE A 38 -0.49 2.87 8.64
CA PHE A 38 -1.65 2.21 8.03
C PHE A 38 -1.47 0.70 7.88
N GLU A 39 -0.35 0.27 7.29
CA GLU A 39 -0.04 -1.17 7.08
C GLU A 39 -0.03 -1.96 8.39
N ARG A 40 0.51 -1.35 9.45
CA ARG A 40 0.62 -2.00 10.76
C ARG A 40 -0.60 -1.74 11.66
N LYS A 41 -1.54 -0.90 11.22
CA LYS A 41 -2.65 -0.38 12.03
C LYS A 41 -2.19 0.20 13.37
N ASP A 42 -1.00 0.79 13.39
CA ASP A 42 -0.35 1.31 14.59
C ASP A 42 -0.42 2.83 14.63
N ARG A 43 -1.42 3.33 15.36
CA ARG A 43 -1.68 4.77 15.50
C ARG A 43 -0.52 5.51 16.19
N SER A 44 0.31 4.84 16.98
CA SER A 44 1.43 5.47 17.67
C SER A 44 2.49 6.00 16.70
N MET A 45 2.63 5.36 15.54
CA MET A 45 3.57 5.78 14.51
C MET A 45 3.25 7.16 13.93
N CYS A 46 1.97 7.57 13.91
CA CYS A 46 1.57 8.89 13.41
C CYS A 46 2.24 10.04 14.18
N TYR A 47 2.64 9.86 15.44
CA TYR A 47 3.32 10.92 16.20
C TYR A 47 4.74 11.25 15.70
N ALA A 48 5.34 10.36 14.90
CA ALA A 48 6.64 10.61 14.26
C ALA A 48 6.54 11.42 12.95
N VAL A 49 5.32 11.68 12.46
CA VAL A 49 5.08 12.53 11.28
C VAL A 49 5.37 13.98 11.64
N GLN A 50 6.24 14.64 10.89
CA GLN A 50 6.73 15.99 11.19
C GLN A 50 5.72 17.07 10.79
N ASP A 51 5.10 16.93 9.63
CA ASP A 51 4.02 17.84 9.24
C ASP A 51 2.80 17.67 10.14
N SER A 52 2.35 18.77 10.75
CA SER A 52 1.28 18.74 11.75
C SER A 52 -0.08 18.42 11.14
N ALA A 53 -0.33 18.81 9.88
CA ALA A 53 -1.58 18.52 9.19
C ALA A 53 -1.64 17.06 8.73
N GLU A 54 -0.54 16.51 8.22
CA GLU A 54 -0.43 15.09 7.90
C GLU A 54 -0.52 14.22 9.15
N ARG A 55 0.11 14.62 10.26
CA ARG A 55 -0.03 13.95 11.56
C ARG A 55 -1.49 13.89 11.99
N ALA A 56 -2.21 15.01 11.94
CA ALA A 56 -3.62 15.06 12.33
C ALA A 56 -4.48 14.14 11.45
N LYS A 57 -4.23 14.11 10.13
CA LYS A 57 -4.90 13.18 9.20
C LYS A 57 -4.59 11.73 9.57
N CYS A 58 -3.32 11.37 9.74
CA CYS A 58 -2.90 10.02 10.10
C CYS A 58 -3.62 9.55 11.38
N LEU A 59 -3.61 10.36 12.44
CA LEU A 59 -4.27 10.06 13.71
C LEU A 59 -5.80 9.91 13.58
N ALA A 60 -6.44 10.51 12.57
CA ALA A 60 -7.88 10.39 12.35
C ALA A 60 -8.29 9.08 11.67
N PHE A 61 -7.40 8.47 10.87
CA PHE A 61 -7.73 7.33 10.04
C PHE A 61 -7.08 6.00 10.48
N VAL A 62 -5.92 6.04 11.17
CA VAL A 62 -5.26 4.83 11.65
C VAL A 62 -5.90 4.32 12.95
N GLY A 63 -6.35 3.06 12.96
CA GLY A 63 -6.84 2.38 14.16
C GLY A 63 -8.28 2.70 14.57
N LYS A 64 -9.15 3.03 13.62
CA LYS A 64 -10.61 2.96 13.81
C LYS A 64 -11.16 1.57 13.51
#